data_AF-A0AAN1D399-F1
#
_entry.id   AF-A0AAN1D399-F1
#
_cell.length_a   1.000
_cell.length_b   1.000
_cell.length_c   1.000
_cell.angle_alpha   90.00
_cell.angle_beta   90.00
_cell.angle_gamma   90.00
#
_symmetry.space_group_name_H-M   'P 1'
#
loop_
_entity.id
_entity.type
_entity.pdbx_description
1 polymer ?
#
loop_
_entity_poly.entity_id
_entity_poly.type
_entity_poly.pdbx_seq_one_letter_code
_entity_poly.pdbx_strand_id
1 'polypeptide(L)'
;MFDQERLLFDPVTPTANAIPLIFAFPNTYTVGITSLGYQLVWAKFSQRPDVDVRRLFTDLEEKLPSQPEIVGFSFSWELDYTNLFSLLEKLKIPLRAAERDEQHPLVFGGGSVLSANPEPFADFFDVILLGDGENLLDEFIDQYQRMRQGDRQTKLRHLAQTPGIYVPSLYEVTYREQTGEIETIRPKYPDIPESVEKQTYRGNTLSASTVVTEKAAWENIYMVEVVRSCPEMCRFCLASYVTLPFRTANLEQSLIPAIERGLKVTDRLGLLGASVTQHPEFEQLLDYLSQPQYADVRLSIASVRTNTVTEKLAQTLAARDTRSITIAVESGSERLREIVNKKLTNDEIITAAVNAKAGGLKGIKFYGMVGIPGEEMEDVEATIAMMQAVKKAALGLRLTLGCSTFVPKAHTPFQWFGVNPAAKKRLQFLQKHLRSQGIEFRPESYNWSVIQGLLSRGDRRLSSLLELTRDYGDTLGSYKRAFKELKGKIPPLDFYVHQDWATTQVLPWQHLNTAIPKVTIKKHLATAGVPLQV
;
A
#
# COMPACT_ATOMS: atom_id res chain seq x y z
N MET A 1 -11.71 24.43 -6.29
CA MET A 1 -10.91 23.58 -5.37
C MET A 1 -9.55 23.26 -5.99
N PHE A 2 -9.52 22.81 -7.25
CA PHE A 2 -8.25 22.66 -7.99
C PHE A 2 -7.48 23.97 -8.20
N ASP A 3 -8.17 25.12 -8.24
CA ASP A 3 -7.51 26.44 -8.40
C ASP A 3 -6.62 26.84 -7.21
N GLN A 4 -6.68 26.10 -6.10
CA GLN A 4 -5.83 26.29 -4.91
C GLN A 4 -4.56 25.43 -4.97
N GLU A 5 -4.38 24.65 -6.04
CA GLU A 5 -3.21 23.82 -6.26
C GLU A 5 -2.03 24.64 -6.77
N ARG A 6 -0.85 24.33 -6.23
CA ARG A 6 0.44 24.72 -6.79
C ARG A 6 1.00 23.51 -7.51
N LEU A 7 1.02 23.57 -8.84
CA LEU A 7 1.60 22.51 -9.68
C LEU A 7 3.12 22.72 -9.77
N LEU A 8 3.88 21.64 -9.61
CA LEU A 8 5.35 21.65 -9.71
C LEU A 8 5.86 21.02 -11.03
N PHE A 9 4.98 20.97 -12.01
CA PHE A 9 5.23 20.55 -13.38
C PHE A 9 4.30 21.34 -14.30
N ASP A 10 4.62 21.37 -15.58
CA ASP A 10 3.82 22.05 -16.60
C ASP A 10 2.97 21.02 -17.35
N PRO A 11 1.64 21.01 -17.19
CA PRO A 11 0.76 20.23 -18.06
C PRO A 11 0.89 20.68 -19.51
N VAL A 12 0.89 19.74 -20.44
CA VAL A 12 0.90 20.07 -21.86
C VAL A 12 -0.53 20.24 -22.37
N THR A 13 -0.71 21.04 -23.42
CA THR A 13 -2.00 21.13 -24.11
C THR A 13 -2.21 19.86 -24.92
N PRO A 14 -3.32 19.11 -24.71
CA PRO A 14 -3.61 17.92 -25.49
C PRO A 14 -3.82 18.25 -26.97
N THR A 15 -3.36 17.35 -27.84
CA THR A 15 -3.62 17.41 -29.28
C THR A 15 -5.09 17.13 -29.60
N ALA A 16 -5.55 17.51 -30.78
CA ALA A 16 -6.95 17.31 -31.20
C ALA A 16 -7.41 15.83 -31.21
N ASN A 17 -6.47 14.88 -31.31
CA ASN A 17 -6.74 13.44 -31.28
C ASN A 17 -6.19 12.77 -30.01
N ALA A 18 -6.00 13.52 -28.93
CA ALA A 18 -5.57 12.95 -27.65
C ALA A 18 -6.59 11.91 -27.14
N ILE A 19 -6.11 10.91 -26.40
CA ILE A 19 -6.95 9.88 -25.76
C ILE A 19 -7.69 10.54 -24.59
N PRO A 20 -9.04 10.59 -24.59
CA PRO A 20 -9.80 11.09 -23.44
C PRO A 20 -9.70 10.08 -22.30
N LEU A 21 -9.01 10.47 -21.22
CA LEU A 21 -8.69 9.57 -20.10
C LEU A 21 -9.23 10.16 -18.79
N ILE A 22 -9.93 9.35 -17.99
CA ILE A 22 -10.27 9.71 -16.62
C ILE A 22 -9.34 8.96 -15.68
N PHE A 23 -8.61 9.66 -14.80
CA PHE A 23 -7.78 9.04 -13.77
C PHE A 23 -8.32 9.33 -12.38
N ALA A 24 -8.90 8.29 -11.79
CA ALA A 24 -9.64 8.36 -10.56
C ALA A 24 -8.82 7.87 -9.35
N PHE A 25 -9.11 8.48 -8.20
CA PHE A 25 -8.74 7.93 -6.91
C PHE A 25 -10.03 7.60 -6.15
N PRO A 26 -10.25 6.34 -5.71
CA PRO A 26 -11.53 5.91 -5.12
C PRO A 26 -11.66 6.34 -3.65
N ASN A 27 -11.44 7.62 -3.39
CA ASN A 27 -11.62 8.26 -2.09
C ASN A 27 -11.83 9.77 -2.28
N THR A 28 -11.94 10.51 -1.19
CA THR A 28 -12.04 11.97 -1.24
C THR A 28 -10.76 12.58 -1.81
N TYR A 29 -10.88 13.78 -2.39
CA TYR A 29 -9.76 14.54 -2.93
C TYR A 29 -8.64 14.71 -1.90
N THR A 30 -8.98 15.07 -0.66
CA THR A 30 -8.02 15.27 0.44
C THR A 30 -7.12 14.05 0.66
N VAL A 31 -7.69 12.85 0.62
CA VAL A 31 -6.95 11.58 0.75
C VAL A 31 -6.17 11.29 -0.53
N GLY A 32 -6.84 11.37 -1.68
CA GLY A 32 -6.25 11.00 -2.97
C GLY A 32 -5.08 11.88 -3.39
N ILE A 33 -5.19 13.19 -3.23
CA ILE A 33 -4.09 14.11 -3.58
C ILE A 33 -2.90 13.98 -2.63
N THR A 34 -3.09 13.38 -1.45
CA THR A 34 -1.98 13.08 -0.53
C THR A 34 -1.25 11.77 -0.89
N SER A 35 -1.69 11.06 -1.95
CA SER A 35 -0.96 9.92 -2.49
C SER A 35 0.08 10.36 -3.52
N LEU A 36 1.37 10.17 -3.18
CA LEU A 36 2.47 10.46 -4.10
C LEU A 36 2.40 9.61 -5.38
N GLY A 37 1.93 8.36 -5.28
CA GLY A 37 1.73 7.49 -6.43
C GLY A 37 0.65 8.01 -7.39
N TYR A 38 -0.47 8.52 -6.85
CA TYR A 38 -1.51 9.16 -7.66
C TYR A 38 -0.98 10.42 -8.36
N GLN A 39 -0.32 11.30 -7.61
CA GLN A 39 0.28 12.53 -8.12
C GLN A 39 1.25 12.26 -9.28
N LEU A 40 2.11 11.25 -9.14
CA LEU A 40 3.08 10.86 -10.17
C LEU A 40 2.39 10.39 -11.45
N VAL A 41 1.44 9.46 -11.33
CA VAL A 41 0.73 8.89 -12.50
C VAL A 41 -0.05 9.98 -13.23
N TRP A 42 -0.78 10.81 -12.48
CA TRP A 42 -1.53 11.92 -13.06
C TRP A 42 -0.65 12.95 -13.76
N ALA A 43 0.44 13.37 -13.13
CA ALA A 43 1.38 14.32 -13.74
C ALA A 43 2.00 13.75 -15.01
N LYS A 44 2.37 12.46 -14.99
CA LYS A 44 2.92 11.78 -16.16
C LYS A 44 1.95 11.77 -17.34
N PHE A 45 0.68 11.44 -17.11
CA PHE A 45 -0.34 11.55 -18.17
C PHE A 45 -0.57 13.00 -18.61
N SER A 46 -0.53 13.96 -17.68
CA SER A 46 -0.75 15.38 -17.98
C SER A 46 0.39 16.01 -18.78
N GLN A 47 1.56 15.36 -18.83
CA GLN A 47 2.72 15.79 -19.63
C GLN A 47 2.77 15.14 -21.02
N ARG A 48 1.78 14.28 -21.34
CA ARG A 48 1.66 13.62 -22.64
C ARG A 48 0.70 14.37 -23.56
N PRO A 49 1.13 14.88 -24.72
CA PRO A 49 0.27 15.64 -25.62
C PRO A 49 -0.78 14.76 -26.34
N ASP A 50 -0.60 13.44 -26.31
CA ASP A 50 -1.52 12.45 -26.87
C ASP A 50 -2.52 11.89 -25.84
N VAL A 51 -2.56 12.45 -24.61
CA VAL A 51 -3.52 12.08 -23.56
C VAL A 51 -4.22 13.33 -23.04
N ASP A 52 -5.56 13.32 -23.00
CA ASP A 52 -6.37 14.35 -22.33
C ASP A 52 -6.89 13.78 -21.01
N VAL A 53 -6.09 13.89 -19.95
CA VAL A 53 -6.41 13.33 -18.63
C VAL A 53 -7.30 14.28 -17.81
N ARG A 54 -8.31 13.70 -17.15
CA ARG A 54 -9.18 14.37 -16.17
C ARG A 54 -9.23 13.60 -14.86
N ARG A 55 -9.22 14.32 -13.75
CA ARG A 55 -9.23 13.75 -12.40
C ARG A 55 -10.63 13.53 -11.88
N LEU A 56 -10.81 12.43 -11.16
CA LEU A 56 -12.07 12.06 -10.51
C LEU A 56 -11.81 11.53 -9.09
N PHE A 57 -12.53 12.08 -8.13
CA PHE A 57 -12.56 11.66 -6.72
C PHE A 57 -14.03 11.43 -6.32
N THR A 58 -14.27 10.93 -5.13
CA THR A 58 -15.65 10.69 -4.64
C THR A 58 -16.42 12.00 -4.41
N ASP A 59 -15.73 13.08 -4.07
CA ASP A 59 -16.29 14.38 -3.68
C ASP A 59 -15.90 15.54 -4.62
N LEU A 60 -15.02 15.31 -5.59
CA LEU A 60 -14.51 16.32 -6.51
C LEU A 60 -14.20 15.73 -7.89
N GLU A 61 -14.46 16.49 -8.96
CA GLU A 61 -14.12 16.09 -10.33
C GLU A 61 -13.75 17.30 -11.18
N GLU A 62 -12.88 17.08 -12.15
CA GLU A 62 -12.69 18.03 -13.25
C GLU A 62 -13.82 17.88 -14.28
N LYS A 63 -13.82 18.73 -15.32
CA LYS A 63 -14.76 18.56 -16.44
C LYS A 63 -14.44 17.27 -17.19
N LEU A 64 -15.17 16.21 -16.87
CA LEU A 64 -14.99 14.88 -17.43
C LEU A 64 -15.39 14.85 -18.92
N PRO A 65 -14.68 14.06 -19.76
CA PRO A 65 -15.11 13.82 -21.13
C PRO A 65 -16.44 13.06 -21.14
N SER A 66 -17.32 13.39 -22.10
CA SER A 66 -18.59 12.66 -22.26
C SER A 66 -18.41 11.24 -22.79
N GLN A 67 -17.32 10.99 -23.49
CA GLN A 67 -16.94 9.69 -24.06
C GLN A 67 -15.46 9.43 -23.73
N PRO A 68 -15.15 9.03 -22.47
CA PRO A 68 -13.81 8.57 -22.15
C PRO A 68 -13.48 7.30 -22.95
N GLU A 69 -12.23 7.18 -23.39
CA GLU A 69 -11.71 5.94 -23.99
C GLU A 69 -11.08 5.03 -22.94
N ILE A 70 -10.52 5.63 -21.88
CA ILE A 70 -9.85 4.94 -20.78
C ILE A 70 -10.30 5.54 -19.45
N VAL A 71 -10.54 4.68 -18.46
CA VAL A 71 -10.76 5.07 -17.06
C VAL A 71 -9.78 4.30 -16.18
N GLY A 72 -8.96 5.01 -15.42
CA GLY A 72 -7.94 4.43 -14.54
C GLY A 72 -8.23 4.63 -13.07
N PHE A 73 -7.84 3.69 -12.22
CA PHE A 73 -7.95 3.81 -10.76
C PHE A 73 -6.60 3.56 -10.07
N SER A 74 -6.17 4.52 -9.24
CA SER A 74 -5.07 4.32 -8.30
C SER A 74 -5.57 3.66 -7.02
N PHE A 75 -5.52 2.34 -6.95
CA PHE A 75 -6.12 1.54 -5.88
C PHE A 75 -5.11 1.22 -4.76
N SER A 76 -5.20 1.97 -3.67
CA SER A 76 -4.22 1.93 -2.57
C SER A 76 -4.65 1.08 -1.37
N TRP A 77 -5.96 0.88 -1.17
CA TRP A 77 -6.51 0.14 -0.02
C TRP A 77 -7.62 -0.81 -0.46
N GLU A 78 -7.63 -2.02 0.09
CA GLU A 78 -8.58 -3.07 -0.31
C GLU A 78 -10.04 -2.66 -0.05
N LEU A 79 -10.28 -1.92 1.04
CA LEU A 79 -11.62 -1.51 1.47
C LEU A 79 -12.23 -0.38 0.62
N ASP A 80 -11.45 0.27 -0.24
CA ASP A 80 -11.96 1.35 -1.11
C ASP A 80 -12.75 0.82 -2.33
N TYR A 81 -12.95 -0.50 -2.45
CA TYR A 81 -13.67 -1.10 -3.58
C TYR A 81 -15.12 -0.60 -3.71
N THR A 82 -15.76 -0.22 -2.60
CA THR A 82 -17.12 0.34 -2.63
C THR A 82 -17.17 1.74 -3.25
N ASN A 83 -16.09 2.51 -3.09
CA ASN A 83 -15.91 3.80 -3.78
C ASN A 83 -15.62 3.58 -5.26
N LEU A 84 -14.81 2.57 -5.62
CA LEU A 84 -14.61 2.17 -7.02
C LEU A 84 -15.97 1.89 -7.70
N PHE A 85 -16.84 1.09 -7.07
CA PHE A 85 -18.16 0.78 -7.64
C PHE A 85 -19.01 2.04 -7.82
N SER A 86 -19.06 2.89 -6.78
CA SER A 86 -19.85 4.13 -6.82
C SER A 86 -19.37 5.08 -7.93
N LEU A 87 -18.05 5.13 -8.19
CA LEU A 87 -17.48 5.93 -9.29
C LEU A 87 -17.78 5.33 -10.67
N LEU A 88 -17.72 4.01 -10.84
CA LEU A 88 -18.10 3.35 -12.09
C LEU A 88 -19.58 3.59 -12.42
N GLU A 89 -20.48 3.44 -11.44
CA GLU A 89 -21.91 3.71 -11.58
C GLU A 89 -22.19 5.17 -11.94
N LYS A 90 -21.50 6.12 -11.29
CA LYS A 90 -21.57 7.56 -11.62
C LYS A 90 -21.21 7.82 -13.09
N LEU A 91 -20.21 7.10 -13.60
CA LEU A 91 -19.78 7.16 -15.01
C LEU A 91 -20.66 6.33 -15.95
N LYS A 92 -21.68 5.62 -15.42
CA LYS A 92 -22.53 4.67 -16.16
C LYS A 92 -21.74 3.56 -16.84
N ILE A 93 -20.65 3.12 -16.20
CA ILE A 93 -19.84 1.99 -16.65
C ILE A 93 -20.28 0.76 -15.85
N PRO A 94 -20.61 -0.37 -16.52
CA PRO A 94 -20.92 -1.62 -15.85
C PRO A 94 -19.82 -2.04 -14.87
N LEU A 95 -20.22 -2.52 -13.69
CA LEU A 95 -19.27 -2.96 -12.66
C LEU A 95 -18.41 -4.11 -13.18
N ARG A 96 -19.05 -5.13 -13.77
CA ARG A 96 -18.35 -6.29 -14.34
C ARG A 96 -17.73 -5.96 -15.68
N ALA A 97 -16.45 -6.27 -15.84
CA ALA A 97 -15.73 -6.15 -17.11
C ALA A 97 -16.39 -6.96 -18.23
N ALA A 98 -17.02 -8.10 -17.89
CA ALA A 98 -17.75 -8.94 -18.84
C ALA A 98 -19.03 -8.30 -19.41
N GLU A 99 -19.56 -7.28 -18.74
CA GLU A 99 -20.77 -6.53 -19.18
C GLU A 99 -20.41 -5.30 -20.02
N ARG A 100 -19.11 -5.03 -20.22
CA ARG A 100 -18.62 -3.91 -21.02
C ARG A 100 -18.40 -4.33 -22.47
N ASP A 101 -18.95 -3.54 -23.39
CA ASP A 101 -18.79 -3.70 -24.83
C ASP A 101 -17.89 -2.60 -25.44
N GLU A 102 -17.92 -2.45 -26.77
CA GLU A 102 -17.15 -1.44 -27.51
C GLU A 102 -17.56 0.02 -27.20
N GLN A 103 -18.74 0.25 -26.60
CA GLN A 103 -19.21 1.59 -26.25
C GLN A 103 -18.65 2.06 -24.90
N HIS A 104 -18.07 1.14 -24.13
CA HIS A 104 -17.54 1.41 -22.79
C HIS A 104 -16.01 1.59 -22.82
N PRO A 105 -15.44 2.48 -22.00
CA PRO A 105 -13.99 2.63 -21.90
C PRO A 105 -13.30 1.34 -21.46
N LEU A 106 -11.99 1.25 -21.70
CA LEU A 106 -11.17 0.29 -20.96
C LEU A 106 -10.98 0.80 -19.53
N VAL A 107 -11.29 -0.03 -18.54
CA VAL A 107 -11.06 0.28 -17.14
C VAL A 107 -9.76 -0.36 -16.68
N PHE A 108 -8.77 0.45 -16.31
CA PHE A 108 -7.53 -0.04 -15.74
C PHE A 108 -7.36 0.28 -14.26
N GLY A 109 -6.57 -0.54 -13.57
CA GLY A 109 -6.21 -0.33 -12.17
C GLY A 109 -4.71 -0.49 -11.94
N GLY A 110 -4.18 0.23 -10.96
CA GLY A 110 -2.82 0.05 -10.45
C GLY A 110 -2.75 0.34 -8.96
N GLY A 111 -1.56 0.22 -8.38
CA GLY A 111 -1.33 0.46 -6.95
C GLY A 111 -0.96 -0.80 -6.17
N SER A 112 -0.66 -0.63 -4.89
CA SER A 112 -0.07 -1.69 -4.04
C SER A 112 -0.99 -2.88 -3.84
N VAL A 113 -2.30 -2.65 -3.76
CA VAL A 113 -3.30 -3.72 -3.58
C VAL A 113 -3.35 -4.62 -4.81
N LEU A 114 -3.55 -4.02 -5.98
CA LEU A 114 -3.65 -4.78 -7.24
C LEU A 114 -2.32 -5.40 -7.66
N SER A 115 -1.19 -4.77 -7.31
CA SER A 115 0.13 -5.36 -7.54
C SER A 115 0.44 -6.54 -6.63
N ALA A 116 -0.23 -6.66 -5.48
CA ALA A 116 -0.03 -7.75 -4.53
C ALA A 116 -1.00 -8.91 -4.79
N ASN A 117 -2.31 -8.64 -4.82
CA ASN A 117 -3.32 -9.64 -5.18
C ASN A 117 -4.51 -8.94 -5.86
N PRO A 118 -4.60 -8.98 -7.19
CA PRO A 118 -5.71 -8.39 -7.92
C PRO A 118 -6.94 -9.30 -8.01
N GLU A 119 -6.84 -10.60 -7.73
CA GLU A 119 -7.90 -11.57 -7.99
C GLU A 119 -9.26 -11.29 -7.31
N PRO A 120 -9.34 -10.78 -6.08
CA PRO A 120 -10.62 -10.40 -5.47
C PRO A 120 -11.37 -9.31 -6.26
N PHE A 121 -10.65 -8.54 -7.09
CA PHE A 121 -11.17 -7.42 -7.85
C PHE A 121 -11.10 -7.64 -9.36
N ALA A 122 -10.61 -8.80 -9.81
CA ALA A 122 -10.28 -9.07 -11.21
C ALA A 122 -11.48 -8.90 -12.16
N ASP A 123 -12.70 -9.20 -11.70
CA ASP A 123 -13.89 -9.09 -12.54
C ASP A 123 -14.34 -7.63 -12.77
N PHE A 124 -13.75 -6.64 -12.07
CA PHE A 124 -14.11 -5.22 -12.19
C PHE A 124 -13.13 -4.41 -13.04
N PHE A 125 -11.97 -4.98 -13.37
CA PHE A 125 -10.93 -4.33 -14.19
C PHE A 125 -10.75 -5.06 -15.51
N ASP A 126 -10.60 -4.29 -16.59
CA ASP A 126 -10.19 -4.83 -17.88
C ASP A 126 -8.68 -5.06 -17.93
N VAL A 127 -7.92 -4.13 -17.35
CA VAL A 127 -6.46 -4.11 -17.38
C VAL A 127 -5.91 -3.78 -15.98
N ILE A 128 -4.86 -4.47 -15.56
CA ILE A 128 -4.20 -4.22 -14.28
C ILE A 128 -2.72 -3.99 -14.53
N LEU A 129 -2.22 -2.84 -14.10
CA LEU A 129 -0.82 -2.45 -14.19
C LEU A 129 -0.10 -2.86 -12.90
N LEU A 130 0.89 -3.73 -13.01
CA LEU A 130 1.60 -4.33 -11.88
C LEU A 130 2.95 -3.64 -11.64
N GLY A 131 3.17 -3.17 -10.42
CA GLY A 131 4.45 -2.63 -9.96
C GLY A 131 4.62 -1.12 -10.20
N ASP A 132 5.85 -0.72 -10.53
CA ASP A 132 6.24 0.69 -10.69
C ASP A 132 5.74 1.26 -12.03
N GLY A 133 5.14 2.45 -12.01
CA GLY A 133 4.51 3.07 -13.18
C GLY A 133 5.48 3.83 -14.09
N GLU A 134 6.67 4.18 -13.61
CA GLU A 134 7.62 5.08 -14.28
C GLU A 134 8.02 4.60 -15.68
N ASN A 135 8.06 3.29 -15.94
CA ASN A 135 8.29 2.76 -17.28
C ASN A 135 7.00 2.21 -17.91
N LEU A 136 6.08 1.71 -17.09
CA LEU A 136 4.89 1.00 -17.55
C LEU A 136 3.82 1.92 -18.16
N LEU A 137 3.68 3.14 -17.64
CA LEU A 137 2.59 4.03 -18.04
C LEU A 137 2.71 4.53 -19.49
N ASP A 138 3.93 4.83 -19.96
CA ASP A 138 4.14 5.25 -21.35
C ASP A 138 3.89 4.09 -22.30
N GLU A 139 4.47 2.92 -21.99
CA GLU A 139 4.31 1.72 -22.80
C GLU A 139 2.82 1.31 -22.91
N PHE A 140 2.07 1.41 -21.81
CA PHE A 140 0.63 1.15 -21.79
C PHE A 140 -0.13 2.05 -22.76
N ILE A 141 0.11 3.38 -22.71
CA ILE A 141 -0.55 4.33 -23.60
C ILE A 141 -0.12 4.11 -25.06
N ASP A 142 1.17 3.87 -25.30
CA ASP A 142 1.69 3.65 -26.65
C ASP A 142 1.11 2.36 -27.28
N GLN A 143 1.02 1.26 -26.52
CA GLN A 143 0.38 0.03 -27.01
C GLN A 143 -1.13 0.19 -27.20
N TYR A 144 -1.81 0.91 -26.31
CA TYR A 144 -3.21 1.24 -26.52
C TYR A 144 -3.42 2.03 -27.82
N GLN A 145 -2.61 3.07 -28.04
CA GLN A 145 -2.67 3.93 -29.22
C GLN A 145 -2.49 3.12 -30.52
N ARG A 146 -1.58 2.14 -30.55
CA ARG A 146 -1.36 1.25 -31.72
C ARG A 146 -2.59 0.41 -32.06
N MET A 147 -3.38 0.02 -31.07
CA MET A 147 -4.60 -0.78 -31.24
C MET A 147 -5.89 0.03 -31.02
N ARG A 148 -5.81 1.36 -31.01
CA ARG A 148 -6.95 2.24 -30.66
C ARG A 148 -8.19 1.99 -31.53
N GLN A 149 -7.98 1.64 -32.80
CA GLN A 149 -9.04 1.33 -33.78
C GLN A 149 -9.44 -0.15 -33.83
N GLY A 150 -8.76 -1.04 -33.09
CA GLY A 150 -9.15 -2.44 -32.97
C GLY A 150 -10.41 -2.62 -32.13
N ASP A 151 -11.02 -3.79 -32.18
CA ASP A 151 -12.04 -4.17 -31.21
C ASP A 151 -11.44 -4.37 -29.81
N ARG A 152 -12.29 -4.38 -28.78
CA ARG A 152 -11.90 -4.52 -27.37
C ARG A 152 -11.07 -5.78 -27.13
N GLN A 153 -11.44 -6.92 -27.70
CA GLN A 153 -10.71 -8.18 -27.50
C GLN A 153 -9.29 -8.12 -28.08
N THR A 154 -9.15 -7.52 -29.26
CA THR A 154 -7.87 -7.28 -29.93
C THR A 154 -7.00 -6.35 -29.10
N LYS A 155 -7.55 -5.25 -28.57
CA LYS A 155 -6.84 -4.35 -27.64
C LYS A 155 -6.34 -5.11 -26.42
N LEU A 156 -7.22 -5.87 -25.76
CA LEU A 156 -6.88 -6.60 -24.53
C LEU A 156 -5.80 -7.66 -24.74
N ARG A 157 -5.89 -8.46 -25.82
CA ARG A 157 -4.86 -9.46 -26.14
C ARG A 157 -3.51 -8.84 -26.50
N HIS A 158 -3.52 -7.68 -27.17
CA HIS A 158 -2.30 -6.95 -27.48
C HIS A 158 -1.66 -6.36 -26.22
N LEU A 159 -2.46 -5.69 -25.39
CA LEU A 159 -1.98 -5.10 -24.13
C LEU A 159 -1.40 -6.16 -23.18
N ALA A 160 -2.01 -7.35 -23.10
CA ALA A 160 -1.54 -8.46 -22.27
C ALA A 160 -0.16 -9.02 -22.66
N GLN A 161 0.35 -8.69 -23.85
CA GLN A 161 1.72 -9.05 -24.26
C GLN A 161 2.77 -8.07 -23.74
N THR A 162 2.34 -6.94 -23.16
CA THR A 162 3.23 -5.93 -22.58
C THR A 162 3.65 -6.35 -21.16
N PRO A 163 4.95 -6.39 -20.85
CA PRO A 163 5.42 -6.72 -19.51
C PRO A 163 4.78 -5.84 -18.42
N GLY A 164 4.27 -6.46 -17.36
CA GLY A 164 3.58 -5.77 -16.25
C GLY A 164 2.10 -5.46 -16.48
N ILE A 165 1.55 -5.80 -17.65
CA ILE A 165 0.12 -5.69 -17.90
C ILE A 165 -0.55 -7.04 -17.70
N TYR A 166 -1.44 -7.12 -16.72
CA TYR A 166 -2.29 -8.27 -16.46
C TYR A 166 -3.72 -7.99 -16.93
N VAL A 167 -4.28 -8.88 -17.76
CA VAL A 167 -5.66 -8.79 -18.25
C VAL A 167 -6.45 -9.99 -17.70
N PRO A 168 -7.28 -9.80 -16.65
CA PRO A 168 -7.91 -10.92 -15.94
C PRO A 168 -8.77 -11.83 -16.83
N SER A 169 -9.50 -11.25 -17.78
CA SER A 169 -10.41 -12.00 -18.66
C SER A 169 -9.72 -13.03 -19.56
N LEU A 170 -8.40 -12.91 -19.75
CA LEU A 170 -7.59 -13.80 -20.58
C LEU A 170 -7.00 -15.00 -19.80
N TYR A 171 -7.32 -15.12 -18.52
CA TYR A 171 -6.94 -16.26 -17.68
C TYR A 171 -8.18 -17.04 -17.24
N GLU A 172 -8.09 -18.36 -17.28
CA GLU A 172 -9.08 -19.29 -16.75
C GLU A 172 -8.59 -19.83 -15.40
N VAL A 173 -9.51 -19.87 -14.43
CA VAL A 173 -9.27 -20.41 -13.10
C VAL A 173 -10.18 -21.61 -12.90
N THR A 174 -9.60 -22.79 -12.64
CA THR A 174 -10.34 -24.00 -12.27
C THR A 174 -10.20 -24.27 -10.77
N TYR A 175 -11.20 -24.90 -10.19
CA TYR A 175 -11.25 -25.20 -8.75
C TYR A 175 -11.47 -26.70 -8.56
N ARG A 176 -10.87 -27.29 -7.52
CA ARG A 176 -11.06 -28.71 -7.20
C ARG A 176 -12.52 -29.03 -6.89
N GLU A 177 -13.18 -28.07 -6.23
CA GLU A 177 -14.60 -28.07 -5.92
C GLU A 177 -15.07 -26.61 -5.78
N GLN A 178 -16.38 -26.37 -5.86
CA GLN A 178 -16.95 -25.02 -5.86
C GLN A 178 -16.52 -24.18 -4.64
N THR A 179 -16.39 -24.82 -3.47
CA THR A 179 -16.04 -24.19 -2.19
C THR A 179 -14.62 -24.48 -1.72
N GLY A 180 -13.77 -25.04 -2.59
CA GLY A 180 -12.44 -25.50 -2.23
C GLY A 180 -11.32 -24.74 -2.93
N GLU A 181 -10.15 -25.35 -2.93
CA GLU A 181 -8.92 -24.76 -3.45
C GLU A 181 -8.97 -24.52 -4.97
N ILE A 182 -8.18 -23.53 -5.41
CA ILE A 182 -7.84 -23.37 -6.82
C ILE A 182 -7.04 -24.59 -7.26
N GLU A 183 -7.41 -25.17 -8.39
CA GLU A 183 -6.69 -26.27 -9.01
C GLU A 183 -5.66 -25.76 -10.02
N THR A 184 -6.07 -24.87 -10.94
CA THR A 184 -5.17 -24.26 -11.91
C THR A 184 -5.54 -22.82 -12.24
N ILE A 185 -4.54 -22.04 -12.64
CA ILE A 185 -4.70 -20.73 -13.28
C ILE A 185 -3.91 -20.79 -14.58
N ARG A 186 -4.55 -20.61 -15.73
CA ARG A 186 -3.91 -20.75 -17.05
C ARG A 186 -4.35 -19.67 -18.03
N PRO A 187 -3.48 -19.22 -18.94
CA PRO A 187 -3.89 -18.37 -20.04
C PRO A 187 -4.87 -19.11 -20.95
N LYS A 188 -5.88 -18.39 -21.47
CA LYS A 188 -6.87 -18.93 -22.41
C LYS A 188 -6.35 -19.08 -23.83
N TYR A 189 -5.27 -18.37 -24.17
CA TYR A 189 -4.70 -18.36 -25.51
C TYR A 189 -3.17 -18.53 -25.46
N PRO A 190 -2.54 -19.15 -26.48
CA PRO A 190 -1.09 -19.41 -26.49
C PRO A 190 -0.20 -18.15 -26.54
N ASP A 191 -0.73 -17.03 -27.03
CA ASP A 191 -0.05 -15.73 -27.10
C ASP A 191 -0.13 -14.93 -25.79
N ILE A 192 -0.82 -15.45 -24.78
CA ILE A 192 -0.92 -14.82 -23.46
C ILE A 192 0.07 -15.49 -22.52
N PRO A 193 0.91 -14.70 -21.81
CA PRO A 193 1.97 -15.27 -20.98
C PRO A 193 1.41 -16.11 -19.83
N GLU A 194 2.04 -17.23 -19.51
CA GLU A 194 1.65 -18.07 -18.36
C GLU A 194 1.78 -17.32 -17.03
N SER A 195 2.73 -16.39 -16.95
CA SER A 195 2.94 -15.54 -15.78
C SER A 195 3.29 -14.11 -16.18
N VAL A 196 2.81 -13.14 -15.41
CA VAL A 196 3.03 -11.71 -15.64
C VAL A 196 4.03 -11.18 -14.63
N GLU A 197 5.12 -10.59 -15.10
CA GLU A 197 6.13 -9.96 -14.24
C GLU A 197 5.77 -8.50 -13.96
N LYS A 198 5.73 -8.12 -12.68
CA LYS A 198 5.56 -6.70 -12.31
C LYS A 198 6.69 -5.84 -12.88
N GLN A 199 6.39 -4.60 -13.23
CA GLN A 199 7.42 -3.63 -13.56
C GLN A 199 8.14 -3.11 -12.31
N THR A 200 9.43 -2.83 -12.47
CA THR A 200 10.31 -2.38 -11.41
C THR A 200 11.23 -1.29 -11.94
N TYR A 201 11.04 -0.07 -11.47
CA TYR A 201 11.85 1.07 -11.88
C TYR A 201 13.23 1.02 -11.20
N ARG A 202 14.33 1.15 -11.95
CA ARG A 202 15.69 0.97 -11.42
C ARG A 202 16.54 2.24 -11.40
N GLY A 203 15.92 3.40 -11.62
CA GLY A 203 16.62 4.68 -11.54
C GLY A 203 16.94 5.12 -10.11
N ASN A 204 17.82 6.12 -9.99
CA ASN A 204 18.27 6.74 -8.74
C ASN A 204 17.61 8.12 -8.47
N THR A 205 16.60 8.47 -9.27
CA THR A 205 15.71 9.63 -9.05
C THR A 205 14.35 9.07 -8.70
N LEU A 206 13.86 9.35 -7.50
CA LEU A 206 12.57 8.88 -6.99
C LEU A 206 11.54 10.01 -7.00
N SER A 207 10.30 9.67 -6.65
CA SER A 207 9.15 10.57 -6.80
C SER A 207 9.19 11.71 -5.79
N ALA A 208 8.72 12.88 -6.22
CA ALA A 208 8.40 13.99 -5.34
C ALA A 208 7.04 14.57 -5.72
N SER A 209 6.42 15.31 -4.81
CA SER A 209 5.09 15.86 -5.03
C SER A 209 5.04 16.70 -6.31
N THR A 210 4.02 16.46 -7.12
CA THR A 210 3.71 17.25 -8.32
C THR A 210 2.61 18.28 -8.02
N VAL A 211 1.91 18.12 -6.89
CA VAL A 211 0.88 19.02 -6.39
C VAL A 211 1.10 19.36 -4.93
N VAL A 212 1.03 20.65 -4.60
CA VAL A 212 0.97 21.17 -3.23
C VAL A 212 -0.31 21.98 -3.07
N THR A 213 -1.07 21.72 -2.00
CA THR A 213 -2.36 22.38 -1.77
C THR A 213 -2.71 22.41 -0.28
N GLU A 214 -3.45 23.43 0.14
CA GLU A 214 -4.01 23.52 1.50
C GLU A 214 -5.04 22.43 1.80
N LYS A 215 -5.60 21.83 0.74
CA LYS A 215 -6.65 20.82 0.83
C LYS A 215 -6.12 19.38 0.98
N ALA A 216 -4.80 19.18 0.98
CA ALA A 216 -4.20 17.89 1.28
C ALA A 216 -4.48 17.49 2.75
N ALA A 217 -4.45 16.19 3.05
CA ALA A 217 -4.68 15.69 4.42
C ALA A 217 -3.66 16.27 5.42
N TRP A 218 -2.46 16.55 4.93
CA TRP A 218 -1.51 17.44 5.57
C TRP A 218 -1.38 18.71 4.73
N GLU A 219 -2.09 19.75 5.16
CA GLU A 219 -2.11 21.07 4.50
C GLU A 219 -0.72 21.51 4.02
N ASN A 220 -0.62 21.84 2.74
CA ASN A 220 0.59 22.35 2.07
C ASN A 220 1.82 21.44 2.12
N ILE A 221 1.69 20.15 2.44
CA ILE A 221 2.84 19.25 2.47
C ILE A 221 3.42 19.06 1.06
N TYR A 222 4.74 19.19 0.95
CA TYR A 222 5.52 18.73 -0.19
C TYR A 222 6.26 17.45 0.19
N MET A 223 5.99 16.34 -0.51
CA MET A 223 6.55 15.04 -0.17
C MET A 223 7.70 14.68 -1.10
N VAL A 224 8.79 14.14 -0.55
CA VAL A 224 9.95 13.65 -1.31
C VAL A 224 10.20 12.20 -0.91
N GLU A 225 10.17 11.29 -1.88
CA GLU A 225 10.50 9.89 -1.68
C GLU A 225 12.03 9.74 -1.58
N VAL A 226 12.51 9.46 -0.36
CA VAL A 226 13.94 9.30 -0.06
C VAL A 226 14.42 7.90 -0.43
N VAL A 227 13.58 6.90 -0.15
CA VAL A 227 13.85 5.50 -0.47
C VAL A 227 12.58 4.80 -0.92
N ARG A 228 12.74 3.83 -1.84
CA ARG A 228 11.67 2.90 -2.23
C ARG A 228 12.05 1.49 -1.80
N SER A 229 11.07 0.77 -1.25
CA SER A 229 11.24 -0.54 -0.60
C SER A 229 12.05 -0.48 0.71
N CYS A 230 12.22 -1.63 1.36
CA CYS A 230 12.93 -1.79 2.62
C CYS A 230 13.78 -3.09 2.55
N PRO A 231 15.08 -3.05 2.91
CA PRO A 231 15.96 -4.21 2.80
C PRO A 231 15.84 -5.18 3.99
N GLU A 232 14.99 -4.89 4.98
CA GLU A 232 14.93 -5.68 6.22
C GLU A 232 14.21 -7.02 6.09
N MET A 233 13.39 -7.19 5.05
CA MET A 233 12.75 -8.48 4.74
C MET A 233 11.86 -9.03 5.87
N CYS A 234 11.17 -8.15 6.62
CA CYS A 234 10.19 -8.58 7.62
C CYS A 234 9.13 -9.47 6.96
N ARG A 235 8.91 -10.68 7.49
CA ARG A 235 8.24 -11.81 6.83
C ARG A 235 6.77 -11.60 6.46
N PHE A 236 6.16 -10.51 6.92
CA PHE A 236 4.78 -10.10 6.61
C PHE A 236 4.69 -8.90 5.65
N CYS A 237 5.81 -8.25 5.33
CA CYS A 237 5.81 -6.88 4.81
C CYS A 237 5.83 -6.81 3.28
N LEU A 238 4.75 -6.32 2.67
CA LEU A 238 4.68 -6.06 1.23
C LEU A 238 5.81 -5.13 0.74
N ALA A 239 6.12 -4.08 1.50
CA ALA A 239 7.17 -3.13 1.12
C ALA A 239 8.58 -3.74 1.12
N SER A 240 8.78 -4.92 1.71
CA SER A 240 10.07 -5.63 1.66
C SER A 240 10.09 -6.77 0.63
N TYR A 241 8.95 -7.27 0.18
CA TYR A 241 8.90 -8.42 -0.75
C TYR A 241 8.40 -8.05 -2.14
N VAL A 242 7.32 -7.27 -2.23
CA VAL A 242 6.70 -6.89 -3.51
C VAL A 242 7.42 -5.71 -4.16
N THR A 243 7.94 -4.76 -3.39
CA THR A 243 8.53 -3.52 -3.95
C THR A 243 10.04 -3.57 -4.13
N LEU A 244 10.69 -4.72 -3.89
CA LEU A 244 12.13 -4.85 -4.14
C LEU A 244 12.50 -4.57 -5.61
N PRO A 245 13.73 -4.08 -5.87
CA PRO A 245 14.84 -3.88 -4.91
C PRO A 245 14.73 -2.60 -4.05
N PHE A 246 15.56 -2.51 -3.01
CA PHE A 246 15.77 -1.28 -2.24
C PHE A 246 16.47 -0.24 -3.12
N ARG A 247 15.88 0.95 -3.21
CA ARG A 247 16.35 2.06 -4.05
C ARG A 247 16.43 3.32 -3.21
N THR A 248 17.45 4.11 -3.48
CA THR A 248 17.83 5.31 -2.74
C THR A 248 17.96 6.45 -3.73
N ALA A 249 17.27 7.57 -3.49
CA ALA A 249 17.42 8.74 -4.33
C ALA A 249 18.75 9.43 -4.06
N ASN A 250 19.57 9.68 -5.07
CA ASN A 250 20.87 10.31 -4.84
C ASN A 250 20.72 11.70 -4.17
N LEU A 251 21.54 11.98 -3.16
CA LEU A 251 21.39 13.22 -2.38
C LEU A 251 21.55 14.49 -3.22
N GLU A 252 22.68 14.64 -3.93
CA GLU A 252 23.01 15.85 -4.67
C GLU A 252 22.26 15.97 -5.99
N GLN A 253 22.09 14.85 -6.72
CA GLN A 253 21.50 14.84 -8.05
C GLN A 253 19.97 14.81 -8.03
N SER A 254 19.36 14.31 -6.95
CA SER A 254 17.91 14.10 -6.88
C SER A 254 17.27 14.78 -5.67
N LEU A 255 17.70 14.46 -4.44
CA LEU A 255 16.98 14.88 -3.23
C LEU A 255 17.06 16.38 -2.98
N ILE A 256 18.26 16.95 -2.99
CA ILE A 256 18.46 18.39 -2.78
C ILE A 256 17.68 19.20 -3.83
N PRO A 257 17.83 18.94 -5.15
CA PRO A 257 17.06 19.66 -6.17
C PRO A 257 15.53 19.50 -6.02
N ALA A 258 15.04 18.33 -5.60
CA ALA A 258 13.62 18.13 -5.35
C ALA A 258 13.15 18.94 -4.13
N ILE A 259 13.89 18.89 -3.02
CA ILE A 259 13.60 19.64 -1.80
C ILE A 259 13.58 21.15 -2.09
N GLU A 260 14.61 21.69 -2.75
CA GLU A 260 14.67 23.11 -3.09
C GLU A 260 13.51 23.55 -3.98
N ARG A 261 13.09 22.70 -4.93
CA ARG A 261 11.91 22.96 -5.77
C ARG A 261 10.64 23.05 -4.94
N GLY A 262 10.45 22.11 -4.01
CA GLY A 262 9.31 22.13 -3.09
C GLY A 262 9.30 23.33 -2.15
N LEU A 263 10.47 23.69 -1.61
CA LEU A 263 10.61 24.78 -0.66
C LEU A 263 10.39 26.17 -1.28
N LYS A 264 10.45 26.30 -2.62
CA LYS A 264 10.00 27.52 -3.32
C LYS A 264 8.50 27.77 -3.20
N VAL A 265 7.72 26.72 -2.90
CA VAL A 265 6.25 26.80 -2.90
C VAL A 265 5.62 26.45 -1.56
N THR A 266 6.34 25.89 -0.59
CA THR A 266 5.83 25.61 0.76
C THR A 266 6.97 25.53 1.77
N ASP A 267 6.67 25.80 3.04
CA ASP A 267 7.59 25.58 4.16
C ASP A 267 7.42 24.19 4.80
N ARG A 268 6.49 23.35 4.33
CA ARG A 268 6.18 22.04 4.91
C ARG A 268 6.72 20.88 4.08
N LEU A 269 7.76 20.22 4.56
CA LEU A 269 8.44 19.12 3.89
C LEU A 269 8.13 17.76 4.54
N GLY A 270 7.79 16.76 3.74
CA GLY A 270 7.59 15.38 4.13
C GLY A 270 8.61 14.44 3.49
N LEU A 271 9.48 13.81 4.29
CA LEU A 271 10.39 12.76 3.82
C LEU A 271 9.69 11.39 3.89
N LEU A 272 9.50 10.77 2.73
CA LEU A 272 8.76 9.52 2.57
C LEU A 272 9.65 8.36 2.16
N GLY A 273 9.24 7.16 2.56
CA GLY A 273 9.88 5.91 2.19
C GLY A 273 9.60 4.83 3.22
N ALA A 274 9.74 3.56 2.82
CA ALA A 274 9.51 2.44 3.73
C ALA A 274 10.58 2.31 4.82
N SER A 275 11.77 2.91 4.61
CA SER A 275 12.84 2.98 5.61
C SER A 275 13.77 4.18 5.38
N VAL A 276 13.22 5.39 5.50
CA VAL A 276 13.88 6.67 5.14
C VAL A 276 15.29 6.79 5.74
N THR A 277 15.44 6.43 7.02
CA THR A 277 16.70 6.61 7.75
C THR A 277 17.78 5.58 7.40
N GLN A 278 17.45 4.57 6.58
CA GLN A 278 18.43 3.64 6.01
C GLN A 278 19.00 4.11 4.67
N HIS A 279 18.65 5.33 4.23
CA HIS A 279 19.34 5.96 3.12
C HIS A 279 20.84 6.09 3.46
N PRO A 280 21.77 5.67 2.58
CA PRO A 280 23.20 5.68 2.87
C PRO A 280 23.74 7.10 3.14
N GLU A 281 23.10 8.12 2.55
CA GLU A 281 23.44 9.52 2.73
C GLU A 281 22.48 10.26 3.70
N PHE A 282 21.79 9.53 4.60
CA PHE A 282 20.76 10.13 5.47
C PHE A 282 21.32 11.19 6.43
N GLU A 283 22.51 10.97 7.00
CA GLU A 283 23.15 11.94 7.89
C GLU A 283 23.51 13.23 7.15
N GLN A 284 23.99 13.14 5.91
CA GLN A 284 24.26 14.30 5.07
C GLN A 284 22.97 15.05 4.70
N LEU A 285 21.89 14.32 4.41
CA LEU A 285 20.57 14.93 4.20
C LEU A 285 20.08 15.66 5.45
N LEU A 286 20.29 15.07 6.62
CA LEU A 286 19.92 15.68 7.90
C LEU A 286 20.74 16.95 8.15
N ASP A 287 22.06 16.90 7.93
CA ASP A 287 22.94 18.07 8.05
C ASP A 287 22.54 19.18 7.10
N TYR A 288 22.16 18.83 5.87
CA TYR A 288 21.63 19.77 4.89
C TYR A 288 20.37 20.48 5.40
N LEU A 289 19.40 19.73 5.91
CA LEU A 289 18.13 20.27 6.44
C LEU A 289 18.28 20.99 7.78
N SER A 290 19.38 20.80 8.51
CA SER A 290 19.70 21.50 9.76
C SER A 290 20.29 22.89 9.56
N GLN A 291 20.65 23.27 8.33
CA GLN A 291 21.27 24.58 8.08
C GLN A 291 20.31 25.75 8.40
N PRO A 292 20.85 26.93 8.78
CA PRO A 292 20.03 28.06 9.25
C PRO A 292 18.98 28.56 8.25
N GLN A 293 19.23 28.47 6.94
CA GLN A 293 18.28 28.90 5.92
C GLN A 293 16.99 28.06 5.90
N TYR A 294 17.00 26.88 6.53
CA TYR A 294 15.82 26.04 6.68
C TYR A 294 15.15 26.22 8.06
N ALA A 295 15.51 27.27 8.81
CA ALA A 295 14.94 27.64 10.13
C ALA A 295 13.42 27.42 10.20
N ASP A 296 12.70 27.97 9.23
CA ASP A 296 11.24 28.04 9.22
C ASP A 296 10.58 26.81 8.57
N VAL A 297 11.38 25.85 8.08
CA VAL A 297 10.84 24.63 7.45
C VAL A 297 10.25 23.71 8.52
N ARG A 298 8.99 23.32 8.31
CA ARG A 298 8.34 22.26 9.07
C ARG A 298 8.66 20.92 8.44
N LEU A 299 9.44 20.10 9.14
CA LEU A 299 9.84 18.79 8.68
C LEU A 299 8.86 17.74 9.20
N SER A 300 8.55 16.74 8.38
CA SER A 300 7.87 15.51 8.77
C SER A 300 8.61 14.35 8.13
N ILE A 301 8.78 13.26 8.88
CA ILE A 301 9.39 12.04 8.38
C ILE A 301 8.41 10.89 8.56
N ALA A 302 8.39 9.97 7.61
CA ALA A 302 7.72 8.68 7.76
C ALA A 302 8.32 7.88 8.94
N SER A 303 7.81 6.68 9.20
CA SER A 303 8.36 5.83 10.28
C SER A 303 9.88 5.67 10.15
N VAL A 304 10.59 5.80 11.26
CA VAL A 304 12.06 5.71 11.33
C VAL A 304 12.48 4.36 11.89
N ARG A 305 13.69 3.90 11.53
CA ARG A 305 14.29 2.72 12.15
C ARG A 305 14.82 3.07 13.54
N THR A 306 14.61 2.19 14.51
CA THR A 306 14.94 2.47 15.91
C THR A 306 16.39 2.86 16.16
N ASN A 307 17.34 2.12 15.57
CA ASN A 307 18.77 2.37 15.74
C ASN A 307 19.28 3.66 15.06
N THR A 308 18.44 4.32 14.25
CA THR A 308 18.77 5.60 13.61
C THR A 308 18.23 6.81 14.39
N VAL A 309 17.53 6.58 15.51
CA VAL A 309 17.02 7.66 16.37
C VAL A 309 18.14 8.16 17.27
N THR A 310 18.95 9.07 16.72
CA THR A 310 20.00 9.79 17.43
C THR A 310 19.44 11.05 18.10
N GLU A 311 20.16 11.59 19.08
CA GLU A 311 19.81 12.88 19.68
C GLU A 311 19.83 14.00 18.62
N LYS A 312 20.81 14.00 17.71
CA LYS A 312 20.93 14.94 16.58
C LYS A 312 19.69 14.92 15.69
N LEU A 313 19.19 13.74 15.31
CA LEU A 313 17.95 13.60 14.54
C LEU A 313 16.77 14.18 15.31
N ALA A 314 16.64 13.84 16.60
CA ALA A 314 15.55 14.34 17.43
C ALA A 314 15.59 15.86 17.60
N GLN A 315 16.77 16.44 17.83
CA GLN A 315 17.00 17.89 17.92
C GLN A 315 16.61 18.59 16.62
N THR A 316 17.07 18.05 15.48
CA THR A 316 16.74 18.60 14.15
C THR A 316 15.24 18.59 13.91
N LEU A 317 14.58 17.44 14.16
CA LEU A 317 13.13 17.32 14.01
C LEU A 317 12.37 18.28 14.94
N ALA A 318 12.76 18.37 16.21
CA ALA A 318 12.14 19.27 17.17
C ALA A 318 12.31 20.75 16.78
N ALA A 319 13.49 21.14 16.27
CA ALA A 319 13.77 22.47 15.76
C ALA A 319 12.96 22.81 14.48
N ARG A 320 12.40 21.79 13.81
CA ARG A 320 11.60 21.89 12.58
C ARG A 320 10.11 21.56 12.83
N ASP A 321 9.61 21.90 14.02
CA ASP A 321 8.22 21.72 14.49
C ASP A 321 7.68 20.26 14.48
N THR A 322 8.55 19.26 14.40
CA THR A 322 8.14 17.87 14.64
C THR A 322 7.96 17.65 16.14
N ARG A 323 6.75 17.28 16.56
CA ARG A 323 6.47 16.98 17.97
C ARG A 323 6.74 15.53 18.38
N SER A 324 6.69 14.60 17.43
CA SER A 324 6.84 13.17 17.72
C SER A 324 7.36 12.39 16.52
N ILE A 325 8.10 11.33 16.79
CA ILE A 325 8.52 10.33 15.80
C ILE A 325 7.74 9.03 15.98
N THR A 326 7.75 8.21 14.93
CA THR A 326 7.10 6.89 14.92
C THR A 326 8.10 5.79 14.62
N ILE A 327 8.07 4.70 15.41
CA ILE A 327 8.94 3.53 15.28
C ILE A 327 8.08 2.26 15.21
N ALA A 328 8.33 1.40 14.23
CA ALA A 328 7.73 0.08 14.18
C ALA A 328 8.56 -0.92 15.00
N VAL A 329 7.95 -1.49 16.04
CA VAL A 329 8.56 -2.46 16.97
C VAL A 329 7.96 -3.85 16.85
N GLU A 330 6.73 -3.94 16.31
CA GLU A 330 5.94 -5.15 16.08
C GLU A 330 5.55 -5.89 17.37
N SER A 331 6.49 -6.19 18.27
CA SER A 331 6.26 -6.78 19.58
C SER A 331 7.36 -6.30 20.55
N GLY A 332 7.11 -6.36 21.86
CA GLY A 332 8.17 -6.26 22.88
C GLY A 332 8.91 -7.57 23.16
N SER A 333 8.46 -8.68 22.55
CA SER A 333 9.16 -9.96 22.61
C SER A 333 10.24 -10.06 21.54
N GLU A 334 11.47 -10.36 21.96
CA GLU A 334 12.58 -10.63 21.05
C GLU A 334 12.32 -11.89 20.22
N ARG A 335 11.77 -12.94 20.82
CA ARG A 335 11.39 -14.18 20.13
C ARG A 335 10.43 -13.90 18.97
N LEU A 336 9.40 -13.08 19.18
CA LEU A 336 8.49 -12.72 18.10
C LEU A 336 9.16 -11.85 17.04
N ARG A 337 10.02 -10.92 17.44
CA ARG A 337 10.81 -10.12 16.50
C ARG A 337 11.70 -10.99 15.63
N GLU A 338 12.33 -12.03 16.17
CA GLU A 338 13.07 -13.03 15.38
C GLU A 338 12.17 -13.79 14.41
N ILE A 339 10.98 -14.22 14.85
CA ILE A 339 9.97 -14.90 14.01
C ILE A 339 9.53 -14.01 12.84
N VAL A 340 9.31 -12.71 13.05
CA VAL A 340 8.96 -11.80 11.95
C VAL A 340 10.16 -11.31 11.13
N ASN A 341 11.41 -11.66 11.52
CA ASN A 341 12.66 -11.12 10.97
C ASN A 341 12.81 -9.60 11.19
N LYS A 342 12.52 -9.14 12.40
CA LYS A 342 12.76 -7.76 12.86
C LYS A 342 14.03 -7.73 13.70
N LYS A 343 15.08 -7.10 13.15
CA LYS A 343 16.40 -6.99 13.78
C LYS A 343 16.40 -5.79 14.72
N LEU A 344 15.89 -5.99 15.94
CA LEU A 344 15.70 -4.94 16.93
C LEU A 344 15.66 -5.52 18.36
N THR A 345 16.40 -4.92 19.29
CA THR A 345 16.38 -5.28 20.72
C THR A 345 15.54 -4.31 21.55
N ASN A 346 15.17 -4.72 22.77
CA ASN A 346 14.47 -3.82 23.68
C ASN A 346 15.34 -2.63 24.13
N ASP A 347 16.65 -2.84 24.29
CA ASP A 347 17.58 -1.78 24.68
C ASP A 347 17.71 -0.69 23.61
N GLU A 348 17.71 -1.07 22.32
CA GLU A 348 17.68 -0.11 21.21
C GLU A 348 16.38 0.72 21.23
N ILE A 349 15.23 0.10 21.52
CA ILE A 349 13.93 0.78 21.63
C ILE A 349 13.92 1.79 22.79
N ILE A 350 14.44 1.38 23.95
CA ILE A 350 14.55 2.24 25.13
C ILE A 350 15.50 3.41 24.83
N THR A 351 16.65 3.13 24.23
CA THR A 351 17.65 4.14 23.84
C THR A 351 17.07 5.16 22.86
N ALA A 352 16.32 4.70 21.86
CA ALA A 352 15.64 5.60 20.91
C ALA A 352 14.67 6.56 21.61
N ALA A 353 13.92 6.09 22.62
CA ALA A 353 13.03 6.95 23.39
C ALA A 353 13.79 7.96 24.27
N VAL A 354 14.91 7.55 24.86
CA VAL A 354 15.81 8.44 25.61
C VAL A 354 16.37 9.53 24.69
N ASN A 355 16.90 9.16 23.53
CA ASN A 355 17.43 10.10 22.53
C ASN A 355 16.35 11.05 22.00
N ALA A 356 15.16 10.53 21.71
CA ALA A 356 14.01 11.34 21.29
C ALA A 356 13.68 12.42 22.31
N LYS A 357 13.63 12.06 23.59
CA LYS A 357 13.37 13.00 24.68
C LYS A 357 14.51 14.00 24.85
N ALA A 358 15.77 13.53 24.85
CA ALA A 358 16.95 14.38 24.99
C ALA A 358 17.02 15.44 23.88
N GLY A 359 16.68 15.05 22.65
CA GLY A 359 16.59 15.97 21.52
C GLY A 359 15.34 16.85 21.48
N GLY A 360 14.50 16.85 22.53
CA GLY A 360 13.42 17.82 22.68
C GLY A 360 12.06 17.42 22.10
N LEU A 361 11.93 16.22 21.52
CA LEU A 361 10.64 15.71 21.07
C LEU A 361 9.68 15.53 22.27
N LYS A 362 8.39 15.73 22.02
CA LYS A 362 7.34 15.68 23.07
C LYS A 362 6.66 14.31 23.15
N GLY A 363 6.85 13.45 22.17
CA GLY A 363 6.33 12.09 22.22
C GLY A 363 6.96 11.14 21.22
N ILE A 364 6.68 9.87 21.42
CA ILE A 364 7.05 8.78 20.52
C ILE A 364 5.84 7.87 20.31
N LYS A 365 5.63 7.46 19.07
CA LYS A 365 4.60 6.52 18.67
C LYS A 365 5.27 5.20 18.30
N PHE A 366 4.73 4.10 18.79
CA PHE A 366 5.16 2.77 18.43
C PHE A 366 4.08 2.09 17.59
N TYR A 367 4.49 1.35 16.57
CA TYR A 367 3.62 0.40 15.87
C TYR A 367 3.93 -1.02 16.34
N GLY A 368 2.92 -1.65 16.94
CA GLY A 368 2.89 -3.06 17.32
C GLY A 368 1.90 -3.84 16.47
N MET A 369 1.96 -5.16 16.61
CA MET A 369 1.08 -6.10 15.94
C MET A 369 0.79 -7.27 16.89
N VAL A 370 -0.44 -7.76 16.88
CA VAL A 370 -0.82 -9.02 17.55
C VAL A 370 -1.40 -10.00 16.55
N GLY A 371 -1.48 -11.27 16.93
CA GLY A 371 -1.87 -12.37 16.08
C GLY A 371 -0.75 -12.84 15.15
N ILE A 372 0.51 -12.46 15.42
CA ILE A 372 1.67 -12.94 14.66
C ILE A 372 1.73 -14.47 14.76
N PRO A 373 2.08 -15.19 13.68
CA PRO A 373 2.27 -16.64 13.72
C PRO A 373 3.23 -17.05 14.85
N GLY A 374 2.82 -17.99 15.69
CA GLY A 374 3.59 -18.46 16.84
C GLY A 374 3.65 -17.50 18.05
N GLU A 375 2.86 -16.41 18.07
CA GLU A 375 2.71 -15.55 19.26
C GLU A 375 1.97 -16.28 20.37
N GLU A 376 2.52 -16.18 21.58
CA GLU A 376 1.96 -16.65 22.84
C GLU A 376 1.60 -15.47 23.75
N MET A 377 0.96 -15.75 24.89
CA MET A 377 0.51 -14.69 25.80
C MET A 377 1.69 -13.95 26.45
N GLU A 378 2.77 -14.67 26.73
CA GLU A 378 4.02 -14.15 27.29
C GLU A 378 4.65 -13.07 26.40
N ASP A 379 4.47 -13.14 25.07
CA ASP A 379 4.99 -12.12 24.16
C ASP A 379 4.18 -10.82 24.20
N VAL A 380 2.88 -10.95 24.42
CA VAL A 380 1.97 -9.80 24.62
C VAL A 380 2.29 -9.12 25.96
N GLU A 381 2.60 -9.90 26.99
CA GLU A 381 3.08 -9.41 28.28
C GLU A 381 4.46 -8.73 28.15
N ALA A 382 5.38 -9.30 27.37
CA ALA A 382 6.67 -8.68 27.05
C ALA A 382 6.50 -7.32 26.36
N THR A 383 5.46 -7.15 25.53
CA THR A 383 5.11 -5.85 24.93
C THR A 383 4.70 -4.82 25.99
N ILE A 384 3.93 -5.21 27.00
CA ILE A 384 3.59 -4.32 28.12
C ILE A 384 4.84 -3.97 28.93
N ALA A 385 5.68 -4.96 29.25
CA ALA A 385 6.92 -4.76 29.99
C ALA A 385 7.89 -3.81 29.26
N MET A 386 8.07 -3.98 27.95
CA MET A 386 8.85 -3.06 27.12
C MET A 386 8.31 -1.63 27.18
N MET A 387 6.99 -1.44 27.01
CA MET A 387 6.36 -0.12 27.08
C MET A 387 6.53 0.54 28.45
N GLN A 388 6.48 -0.23 29.54
CA GLN A 388 6.77 0.25 30.89
C GLN A 388 8.24 0.66 31.06
N ALA A 389 9.18 -0.12 30.53
CA ALA A 389 10.60 0.19 30.56
C ALA A 389 10.91 1.48 29.80
N VAL A 390 10.33 1.66 28.61
CA VAL A 390 10.43 2.91 27.83
C VAL A 390 9.90 4.09 28.63
N LYS A 391 8.73 3.96 29.27
CA LYS A 391 8.14 5.02 30.11
C LYS A 391 9.06 5.42 31.27
N LYS A 392 9.67 4.43 31.92
CA LYS A 392 10.59 4.64 33.05
C LYS A 392 11.87 5.33 32.60
N ALA A 393 12.43 4.96 31.45
CA ALA A 393 13.66 5.54 30.93
C ALA A 393 13.45 6.97 30.39
N ALA A 394 12.32 7.25 29.75
CA ALA A 394 12.00 8.54 29.12
C ALA A 394 10.87 9.28 29.86
N LEU A 395 11.01 9.49 31.17
CA LEU A 395 9.98 10.14 32.01
C LEU A 395 9.45 11.46 31.40
N GLY A 396 8.14 11.63 31.29
CA GLY A 396 7.52 12.84 30.71
C GLY A 396 7.42 12.86 29.18
N LEU A 397 8.00 11.89 28.48
CA LEU A 397 7.75 11.69 27.05
C LEU A 397 6.38 11.05 26.84
N ARG A 398 5.54 11.61 25.96
CA ARG A 398 4.24 11.00 25.64
C ARG A 398 4.43 9.73 24.82
N LEU A 399 3.89 8.61 25.29
CA LEU A 399 3.95 7.33 24.60
C LEU A 399 2.59 6.97 23.99
N THR A 400 2.60 6.58 22.72
CA THR A 400 1.45 5.99 22.04
C THR A 400 1.84 4.64 21.46
N LEU A 401 1.05 3.59 21.66
CA LEU A 401 1.15 2.32 20.93
C LEU A 401 -0.06 2.17 20.00
N GLY A 402 0.18 2.30 18.70
CA GLY A 402 -0.75 1.83 17.67
C GLY A 402 -0.56 0.33 17.46
N CYS A 403 -1.62 -0.45 17.46
CA CYS A 403 -1.50 -1.91 17.35
C CYS A 403 -2.48 -2.49 16.33
N SER A 404 -1.95 -3.11 15.29
CA SER A 404 -2.71 -3.81 14.26
C SER A 404 -2.88 -5.30 14.58
N THR A 405 -3.79 -5.95 13.87
CA THR A 405 -3.82 -7.43 13.80
C THR A 405 -2.97 -7.87 12.62
N PHE A 406 -2.20 -8.95 12.76
CA PHE A 406 -1.50 -9.57 11.64
C PHE A 406 -2.51 -9.94 10.53
N VAL A 407 -2.27 -9.40 9.34
CA VAL A 407 -3.00 -9.71 8.11
C VAL A 407 -2.02 -10.32 7.12
N PRO A 408 -2.26 -11.56 6.64
CA PRO A 408 -1.40 -12.20 5.66
C PRO A 408 -1.47 -11.45 4.34
N LYS A 409 -0.31 -11.22 3.73
CA LYS A 409 -0.20 -10.52 2.45
C LYS A 409 0.46 -11.39 1.39
N ALA A 410 -0.04 -11.29 0.17
CA ALA A 410 0.49 -12.00 -0.99
C ALA A 410 2.00 -11.73 -1.20
N HIS A 411 2.70 -12.75 -1.71
CA HIS A 411 4.14 -12.73 -1.97
C HIS A 411 5.04 -12.52 -0.75
N THR A 412 4.50 -12.67 0.47
CA THR A 412 5.29 -12.63 1.71
C THR A 412 5.50 -14.04 2.26
N PRO A 413 6.55 -14.30 3.06
CA PRO A 413 6.73 -15.59 3.71
C PRO A 413 5.55 -16.01 4.59
N PHE A 414 4.82 -15.05 5.15
CA PHE A 414 3.64 -15.33 5.98
C PHE A 414 2.32 -15.38 5.20
N GLN A 415 2.36 -15.38 3.86
CA GLN A 415 1.16 -15.45 3.02
C GLN A 415 0.28 -16.70 3.24
N TRP A 416 0.86 -17.76 3.82
CA TRP A 416 0.18 -19.03 4.07
C TRP A 416 -0.48 -19.13 5.45
N PHE A 417 -0.17 -18.23 6.40
CA PHE A 417 -0.78 -18.26 7.72
C PHE A 417 -2.15 -17.58 7.74
N GLY A 418 -3.07 -18.07 8.57
CA GLY A 418 -4.34 -17.44 8.93
C GLY A 418 -4.21 -16.19 9.80
N VAL A 419 -5.23 -15.33 9.76
CA VAL A 419 -5.47 -14.31 10.79
C VAL A 419 -5.87 -15.02 12.08
N ASN A 420 -5.08 -14.85 13.15
CA ASN A 420 -5.31 -15.53 14.41
C ASN A 420 -6.52 -14.95 15.18
N PRO A 421 -7.56 -15.76 15.50
CA PRO A 421 -8.72 -15.30 16.27
C PRO A 421 -8.41 -14.77 17.69
N ALA A 422 -7.32 -15.23 18.30
CA ALA A 422 -6.88 -14.78 19.62
C ALA A 422 -6.43 -13.31 19.61
N ALA A 423 -6.08 -12.75 18.45
CA ALA A 423 -5.67 -11.34 18.30
C ALA A 423 -6.69 -10.37 18.91
N LYS A 424 -7.99 -10.66 18.77
CA LYS A 424 -9.05 -9.84 19.39
C LYS A 424 -8.90 -9.73 20.91
N LYS A 425 -8.67 -10.86 21.58
CA LYS A 425 -8.46 -10.90 23.04
C LYS A 425 -7.12 -10.25 23.43
N ARG A 426 -6.08 -10.41 22.61
CA ARG A 426 -4.76 -9.79 22.82
C ARG A 426 -4.81 -8.26 22.72
N LEU A 427 -5.52 -7.69 21.74
CA LEU A 427 -5.77 -6.24 21.65
C LEU A 427 -6.49 -5.72 22.90
N GLN A 428 -7.53 -6.42 23.37
CA GLN A 428 -8.26 -6.07 24.59
C GLN A 428 -7.36 -6.14 25.83
N PHE A 429 -6.48 -7.14 25.89
CA PHE A 429 -5.51 -7.30 26.98
C PHE A 429 -4.52 -6.13 27.01
N LEU A 430 -3.91 -5.77 25.88
CA LEU A 430 -3.02 -4.60 25.77
C LEU A 430 -3.74 -3.31 26.18
N GLN A 431 -4.97 -3.11 25.69
CA GLN A 431 -5.76 -1.92 26.02
C GLN A 431 -5.99 -1.77 27.52
N LYS A 432 -6.33 -2.87 28.21
CA LYS A 432 -6.57 -2.89 29.65
C LYS A 432 -5.31 -2.51 30.44
N HIS A 433 -4.16 -3.06 30.07
CA HIS A 433 -2.92 -2.93 30.86
C HIS A 433 -2.10 -1.68 30.53
N LEU A 434 -2.17 -1.14 29.31
CA LEU A 434 -1.45 0.09 28.94
C LEU A 434 -2.18 1.35 29.41
N ARG A 435 -3.53 1.35 29.38
CA ARG A 435 -4.31 2.50 29.85
C ARG A 435 -4.13 2.79 31.34
N SER A 436 -4.08 1.75 32.17
CA SER A 436 -3.81 1.91 33.61
C SER A 436 -2.43 2.50 33.90
N GLN A 437 -1.52 2.43 32.93
CA GLN A 437 -0.18 3.00 32.98
C GLN A 437 -0.09 4.39 32.32
N GLY A 438 -1.21 5.01 31.93
CA GLY A 438 -1.20 6.32 31.26
C GLY A 438 -0.49 6.33 29.90
N ILE A 439 -0.38 5.16 29.25
CA ILE A 439 0.15 5.00 27.90
C ILE A 439 -1.03 4.99 26.93
N GLU A 440 -0.97 5.83 25.90
CA GLU A 440 -2.04 5.91 24.92
C GLU A 440 -2.04 4.67 24.02
N PHE A 441 -3.13 3.90 24.01
CA PHE A 441 -3.25 2.72 23.16
C PHE A 441 -4.31 2.94 22.08
N ARG A 442 -3.92 2.70 20.82
CA ARG A 442 -4.76 2.87 19.63
C ARG A 442 -4.84 1.53 18.86
N PRO A 443 -5.76 0.63 19.24
CA PRO A 443 -5.95 -0.62 18.52
C PRO A 443 -6.68 -0.39 17.20
N GLU A 444 -6.31 -1.15 16.18
CA GLU A 444 -7.18 -1.35 15.01
C GLU A 444 -8.37 -2.24 15.37
N SER A 445 -9.42 -2.19 14.54
CA SER A 445 -10.56 -3.09 14.68
C SER A 445 -10.20 -4.47 14.15
N TYR A 446 -10.09 -5.46 15.04
CA TYR A 446 -9.90 -6.87 14.67
C TYR A 446 -10.89 -7.34 13.58
N ASN A 447 -12.17 -6.96 13.70
CA ASN A 447 -13.19 -7.39 12.74
C ASN A 447 -12.96 -6.78 11.35
N TRP A 448 -12.43 -5.56 11.26
CA TRP A 448 -12.06 -4.98 9.97
C TRP A 448 -10.75 -5.58 9.44
N SER A 449 -9.82 -5.98 10.31
CA SER A 449 -8.64 -6.76 9.91
C SER A 449 -9.01 -8.13 9.34
N VAL A 450 -10.07 -8.77 9.85
CA VAL A 450 -10.65 -10.01 9.27
C VAL A 450 -11.13 -9.77 7.84
N ILE A 451 -11.85 -8.68 7.59
CA ILE A 451 -12.27 -8.31 6.22
C ILE A 451 -11.05 -7.97 5.35
N GLN A 452 -10.06 -7.25 5.88
CA GLN A 452 -8.84 -7.00 5.13
C GLN A 452 -8.09 -8.30 4.80
N GLY A 453 -8.06 -9.28 5.71
CA GLY A 453 -7.51 -10.62 5.45
C GLY A 453 -8.26 -11.34 4.34
N LEU A 454 -9.60 -11.28 4.34
CA LEU A 454 -10.44 -11.83 3.29
C LEU A 454 -10.09 -11.24 1.92
N LEU A 455 -10.02 -9.90 1.83
CA LEU A 455 -9.71 -9.23 0.57
C LEU A 455 -8.26 -9.46 0.16
N SER A 456 -7.31 -9.46 1.09
CA SER A 456 -5.90 -9.66 0.75
C SER A 456 -5.61 -11.08 0.25
N ARG A 457 -6.34 -12.08 0.73
CA ARG A 457 -6.14 -13.50 0.40
C ARG A 457 -7.13 -14.04 -0.64
N GLY A 458 -8.19 -13.29 -0.94
CA GLY A 458 -9.30 -13.76 -1.76
C GLY A 458 -8.96 -14.06 -3.21
N ASP A 459 -9.89 -14.75 -3.87
CA ASP A 459 -9.89 -15.01 -5.32
C ASP A 459 -11.14 -14.42 -6.00
N ARG A 460 -11.28 -14.64 -7.32
CA ARG A 460 -12.35 -14.08 -8.14
C ARG A 460 -13.76 -14.45 -7.67
N ARG A 461 -13.94 -15.51 -6.90
CA ARG A 461 -15.24 -15.87 -6.33
C ARG A 461 -15.75 -14.81 -5.35
N LEU A 462 -14.88 -13.94 -4.84
CA LEU A 462 -15.28 -12.83 -3.97
C LEU A 462 -16.03 -11.72 -4.71
N SER A 463 -15.95 -11.61 -6.04
CA SER A 463 -16.59 -10.51 -6.76
C SER A 463 -18.09 -10.40 -6.44
N SER A 464 -18.82 -11.52 -6.42
CA SER A 464 -20.26 -11.53 -6.07
C SER A 464 -20.51 -11.23 -4.59
N LEU A 465 -19.56 -11.58 -3.71
CA LEU A 465 -19.64 -11.21 -2.30
C LEU A 465 -19.52 -9.69 -2.13
N LEU A 466 -18.61 -9.06 -2.88
CA LEU A 466 -18.37 -7.61 -2.83
C LEU A 466 -19.59 -6.82 -3.32
N GLU A 467 -20.22 -7.25 -4.42
CA GLU A 467 -21.46 -6.66 -4.93
C GLU A 467 -22.59 -6.75 -3.90
N LEU A 468 -22.88 -7.95 -3.40
CA LEU A 468 -23.91 -8.13 -2.36
C LEU A 468 -23.62 -7.32 -1.10
N THR A 469 -22.35 -7.24 -0.70
CA THR A 469 -21.95 -6.48 0.49
C THR A 469 -22.21 -4.99 0.30
N ARG A 470 -21.92 -4.45 -0.89
CA ARG A 470 -22.22 -3.07 -1.26
C ARG A 470 -23.72 -2.80 -1.26
N ASP A 471 -24.52 -3.70 -1.82
CA ASP A 471 -26.00 -3.59 -1.86
C ASP A 471 -26.61 -3.62 -0.46
N TYR A 472 -25.95 -4.32 0.46
CA TYR A 472 -26.32 -4.38 1.88
C TYR A 472 -25.74 -3.24 2.72
N GLY A 473 -25.06 -2.26 2.12
CA GLY A 473 -24.59 -1.04 2.80
C GLY A 473 -23.19 -1.09 3.42
N ASP A 474 -22.32 -2.02 2.99
CA ASP A 474 -20.88 -2.07 3.35
C ASP A 474 -20.55 -2.00 4.85
N THR A 475 -21.25 -2.81 5.64
CA THR A 475 -20.95 -2.99 7.07
C THR A 475 -20.41 -4.39 7.34
N LEU A 476 -19.80 -4.60 8.51
CA LEU A 476 -19.47 -5.95 8.99
C LEU A 476 -20.69 -6.91 8.98
N GLY A 477 -21.91 -6.39 9.14
CA GLY A 477 -23.14 -7.17 9.01
C GLY A 477 -23.48 -7.53 7.56
N SER A 478 -23.15 -6.64 6.62
CA SER A 478 -23.35 -6.79 5.18
C SER A 478 -22.52 -7.96 4.63
N TYR A 479 -21.23 -8.06 5.01
CA TYR A 479 -20.39 -9.22 4.67
C TYR A 479 -20.99 -10.54 5.19
N LYS A 480 -21.44 -10.57 6.45
CA LYS A 480 -22.06 -11.77 7.04
C LYS A 480 -23.33 -12.18 6.28
N ARG A 481 -24.15 -11.20 5.88
CA ARG A 481 -25.36 -11.43 5.10
C ARG A 481 -25.02 -11.97 3.71
N ALA A 482 -24.03 -11.40 3.03
CA ALA A 482 -23.57 -11.85 1.72
C ALA A 482 -23.01 -13.29 1.77
N PHE A 483 -22.18 -13.63 2.77
CA PHE A 483 -21.72 -15.01 2.97
C PHE A 483 -22.85 -16.00 3.23
N LYS A 484 -23.90 -15.59 3.96
CA LYS A 484 -25.07 -16.45 4.20
C LYS A 484 -25.81 -16.76 2.90
N GLU A 485 -25.93 -15.79 2.01
CA GLU A 485 -26.57 -15.95 0.69
C GLU A 485 -25.73 -16.78 -0.29
N LEU A 486 -24.40 -16.61 -0.25
CA LEU A 486 -23.46 -17.35 -1.10
C LEU A 486 -23.02 -18.69 -0.52
N LYS A 487 -23.68 -19.19 0.53
CA LYS A 487 -23.35 -20.47 1.16
C LYS A 487 -23.38 -21.60 0.11
N GLY A 488 -22.27 -22.34 0.00
CA GLY A 488 -22.12 -23.44 -0.96
C GLY A 488 -21.74 -22.99 -2.38
N LYS A 489 -21.72 -21.68 -2.67
CA LYS A 489 -21.29 -21.12 -3.96
C LYS A 489 -19.86 -20.60 -3.94
N ILE A 490 -19.37 -20.24 -2.75
CA ILE A 490 -18.00 -19.78 -2.50
C ILE A 490 -17.46 -20.47 -1.24
N PRO A 491 -16.13 -20.57 -1.06
CA PRO A 491 -15.55 -21.00 0.20
C PRO A 491 -16.04 -20.13 1.37
N PRO A 492 -16.21 -20.71 2.58
CA PRO A 492 -16.59 -19.95 3.76
C PRO A 492 -15.51 -18.93 4.14
N LEU A 493 -15.89 -17.90 4.91
CA LEU A 493 -14.94 -16.89 5.44
C LEU A 493 -13.71 -17.53 6.11
N ASP A 494 -13.92 -18.62 6.85
CA ASP A 494 -12.89 -19.35 7.57
C ASP A 494 -11.76 -19.84 6.65
N PHE A 495 -12.10 -20.36 5.46
CA PHE A 495 -11.13 -20.81 4.45
C PHE A 495 -10.19 -19.70 4.00
N TYR A 496 -10.73 -18.50 3.76
CA TYR A 496 -9.92 -17.38 3.29
C TYR A 496 -9.13 -16.73 4.42
N VAL A 497 -9.68 -16.67 5.63
CA VAL A 497 -9.16 -15.79 6.68
C VAL A 497 -8.40 -16.54 7.76
N HIS A 498 -8.91 -17.66 8.26
CA HIS A 498 -8.40 -18.28 9.48
C HIS A 498 -7.56 -19.52 9.22
N GLN A 499 -7.79 -20.22 8.11
CA GLN A 499 -7.03 -21.41 7.77
C GLN A 499 -5.59 -21.06 7.36
N ASP A 500 -4.67 -21.89 7.82
CA ASP A 500 -3.35 -21.98 7.22
C ASP A 500 -3.46 -22.76 5.91
N TRP A 501 -2.68 -22.34 4.91
CA TRP A 501 -2.66 -22.98 3.60
C TRP A 501 -1.38 -23.75 3.39
N ALA A 502 -1.48 -24.92 2.74
CA ALA A 502 -0.29 -25.69 2.39
C ALA A 502 0.63 -24.88 1.46
N THR A 503 1.95 -25.01 1.64
CA THR A 503 2.88 -24.30 0.75
C THR A 503 2.84 -24.81 -0.70
N THR A 504 2.23 -25.97 -0.93
CA THR A 504 1.98 -26.60 -2.23
C THR A 504 0.68 -26.13 -2.89
N GLN A 505 -0.23 -25.50 -2.14
CA GLN A 505 -1.50 -25.00 -2.65
C GLN A 505 -1.28 -23.94 -3.74
N VAL A 506 -2.19 -23.92 -4.73
CA VAL A 506 -2.25 -22.87 -5.74
C VAL A 506 -2.87 -21.63 -5.11
N LEU A 507 -2.12 -20.53 -5.11
CA LEU A 507 -2.56 -19.25 -4.55
C LEU A 507 -3.18 -18.38 -5.65
N PRO A 508 -4.13 -17.48 -5.32
CA PRO A 508 -4.81 -16.64 -6.31
C PRO A 508 -3.83 -15.81 -7.18
N TRP A 509 -2.73 -15.34 -6.60
CA TRP A 509 -1.70 -14.54 -7.28
C TRP A 509 -0.55 -15.38 -7.87
N GLN A 510 -0.71 -16.70 -8.05
CA GLN A 510 0.41 -17.58 -8.43
C GLN A 510 0.99 -17.29 -9.82
N HIS A 511 0.18 -16.80 -10.76
CA HIS A 511 0.61 -16.38 -12.10
C HIS A 511 1.23 -14.98 -12.11
N LEU A 512 1.35 -14.30 -10.97
CA LEU A 512 1.91 -12.95 -10.87
C LEU A 512 3.28 -13.01 -10.23
N ASN A 513 4.30 -12.56 -10.95
CA ASN A 513 5.68 -12.62 -10.49
C ASN A 513 6.12 -11.28 -9.91
N THR A 514 6.76 -11.36 -8.74
CA THR A 514 7.44 -10.23 -8.10
C THR A 514 8.95 -10.43 -8.14
N ALA A 515 9.72 -9.53 -7.50
CA ALA A 515 11.17 -9.60 -7.51
C ALA A 515 11.75 -10.82 -6.77
N ILE A 516 10.95 -11.50 -5.93
CA ILE A 516 11.41 -12.65 -5.13
C ILE A 516 10.70 -13.93 -5.59
N PRO A 517 11.45 -14.98 -5.98
CA PRO A 517 10.85 -16.23 -6.42
C PRO A 517 10.22 -17.01 -5.25
N LYS A 518 9.17 -17.79 -5.54
CA LYS A 518 8.41 -18.59 -4.54
C LYS A 518 9.32 -19.48 -3.69
N VAL A 519 10.41 -20.02 -4.25
CA VAL A 519 11.38 -20.85 -3.51
C VAL A 519 12.07 -20.09 -2.38
N THR A 520 12.45 -18.83 -2.61
CA THR A 520 13.07 -17.97 -1.60
C THR A 520 12.06 -17.59 -0.53
N ILE A 521 10.81 -17.31 -0.92
CA ILE A 521 9.72 -17.04 0.03
C ILE A 521 9.51 -18.23 0.97
N LYS A 522 9.48 -19.46 0.45
CA LYS A 522 9.38 -20.70 1.25
C LYS A 522 10.58 -20.88 2.17
N LYS A 523 11.80 -20.59 1.70
CA LYS A 523 13.01 -20.64 2.54
C LYS A 523 12.90 -19.67 3.72
N HIS A 524 12.47 -18.44 3.47
CA HIS A 524 12.29 -17.44 4.53
C HIS A 524 11.21 -17.85 5.54
N LEU A 525 10.12 -18.48 5.09
CA LEU A 525 9.10 -19.06 5.97
C LEU A 525 9.71 -20.15 6.85
N ALA A 526 10.47 -21.09 6.27
CA ALA A 526 11.08 -22.18 7.03
C ALA A 526 12.02 -21.65 8.14
N THR A 527 12.76 -20.57 7.87
CA THR A 527 13.62 -19.91 8.88
C THR A 527 12.83 -19.24 10.01
N ALA A 528 11.52 -19.00 9.86
CA ALA A 528 10.70 -18.48 10.95
C ALA A 528 10.50 -19.50 12.08
N GLY A 529 10.65 -20.80 11.79
CA GLY A 529 10.52 -21.86 12.80
C GLY A 529 9.09 -22.09 13.32
N VAL A 530 8.07 -21.53 12.66
CA VAL A 530 6.66 -21.71 13.03
C VAL A 530 5.99 -22.67 12.04
N PRO A 531 5.46 -23.83 12.48
CA PRO A 531 4.77 -24.76 11.60
C PRO A 531 3.39 -24.23 11.18
N LEU A 532 2.98 -24.54 9.96
CA LEU A 532 1.61 -24.33 9.48
C LEU A 532 0.67 -25.40 10.06
N GLN A 533 -0.54 -25.00 10.44
CA GLN A 533 -1.61 -25.89 10.90
C GLN A 533 -2.57 -26.20 9.75
N VAL A 534 -2.08 -26.99 8.78
CA VAL A 534 -2.83 -27.36 7.55
C VAL A 534 -3.77 -28.54 7.81
#